data_AF-A0A645E2I9-F1
#
_entry.id   AF-A0A645E2I9-F1
#
_cell.length_a   1.000
_cell.length_b   1.000
_cell.length_c   1.000
_cell.angle_alpha   90.00
_cell.angle_beta   90.00
_cell.angle_gamma   90.00
#
_symmetry.space_group_name_H-M   'P 1'
#
loop_
_entity.id
_entity.type
_entity.pdbx_description
1 polymer ?
#
loop_
_entity_poly.entity_id
_entity_poly.type
_entity_poly.pdbx_seq_one_letter_code
_entity_poly.pdbx_strand_id
1 'polypeptide(L)'
;MGALVAYVAARKAFDKNARNIWYCGAVTFLLCAGRELNWGRVFYPTGDHNMFISMKNLWYGPVVYPLLTAIILVTLYILWRSNLFSYIKKTKIPFWDLILFAVLYLAANYAEHRPMIFWDQHFDGEILEELFECLCYWLLTDITRIMGYVNRKNIDF
;
A
#
# COMPACT_ATOMS: atom_id res chain seq x y z
N MET A 1 7.44 6.51 5.75
CA MET A 1 8.04 7.51 4.82
C MET A 1 7.13 7.85 3.64
N GLY A 2 6.57 6.88 2.90
CA GLY A 2 5.70 7.15 1.74
C GLY A 2 4.48 8.04 2.01
N ALA A 3 3.76 7.82 3.11
CA ALA A 3 2.62 8.66 3.49
C ALA A 3 2.99 10.15 3.65
N LEU A 4 4.17 10.43 4.24
CA LEU A 4 4.66 11.80 4.41
C LEU A 4 5.03 12.44 3.08
N VAL A 5 5.67 11.68 2.17
CA VAL A 5 6.00 12.16 0.83
C VAL A 5 4.71 12.51 0.06
N ALA A 6 3.71 11.63 0.11
CA ALA A 6 2.41 11.85 -0.52
C ALA A 6 1.68 13.06 0.10
N TYR A 7 1.70 13.20 1.42
CA TYR A 7 1.09 14.34 2.11
C TYR A 7 1.78 15.68 1.77
N VAL A 8 3.11 15.71 1.74
CA VAL A 8 3.88 16.90 1.34
C VAL A 8 3.61 17.25 -0.12
N ALA A 9 3.51 16.26 -1.00
CA ALA A 9 3.15 16.46 -2.40
C ALA A 9 1.71 17.01 -2.56
N ALA A 10 0.76 16.53 -1.73
CA ALA A 10 -0.61 17.05 -1.70
C ALA A 10 -0.65 18.54 -1.31
N ARG A 11 0.14 18.93 -0.30
CA ARG A 11 0.23 20.34 0.16
C ARG A 11 0.84 21.27 -0.88
N LYS A 12 1.72 20.76 -1.75
CA LYS A 12 2.39 21.52 -2.81
C LYS A 12 1.62 21.56 -4.13
N ALA A 13 0.63 20.69 -4.30
CA ALA A 13 -0.18 20.66 -5.51
C ALA A 13 -1.12 21.87 -5.58
N PHE A 14 -0.99 22.68 -6.63
CA PHE A 14 -1.89 23.81 -6.91
C PHE A 14 -3.28 23.35 -7.38
N ASP A 15 -3.34 22.31 -8.22
CA ASP A 15 -4.62 21.77 -8.69
C ASP A 15 -5.30 20.92 -7.62
N LYS A 16 -6.60 21.16 -7.43
CA LYS A 16 -7.45 20.43 -6.48
C LYS A 16 -7.49 18.93 -6.80
N ASN A 17 -7.51 18.56 -8.08
CA ASN A 17 -7.56 17.17 -8.50
C ASN A 17 -6.24 16.44 -8.19
N ALA A 18 -5.11 17.05 -8.53
CA ALA A 18 -3.80 16.51 -8.18
C ALA A 18 -3.64 16.35 -6.67
N ARG A 19 -4.04 17.35 -5.88
CA ARG A 19 -4.01 17.30 -4.42
C ARG A 19 -4.82 16.13 -3.85
N ASN A 20 -6.03 15.90 -4.37
CA ASN A 20 -6.87 14.80 -3.95
C ASN A 20 -6.23 13.43 -4.24
N ILE A 21 -5.58 13.28 -5.40
CA ILE A 21 -4.85 12.04 -5.75
C ILE A 21 -3.71 11.78 -4.75
N TRP A 22 -2.96 12.82 -4.38
CA TRP A 22 -1.88 12.70 -3.39
C TRP A 22 -2.40 12.38 -1.98
N TYR A 23 -3.56 12.92 -1.58
CA TYR A 23 -4.21 12.51 -0.33
C TYR A 23 -4.67 11.06 -0.36
N CYS A 24 -5.24 10.58 -1.47
CA CYS A 24 -5.56 9.16 -1.65
C CYS A 24 -4.30 8.29 -1.51
N GLY A 25 -3.17 8.71 -2.09
CA GLY A 25 -1.88 8.02 -1.92
C GLY A 25 -1.43 7.95 -0.45
N ALA A 26 -1.59 9.03 0.31
CA ALA A 26 -1.29 9.04 1.74
C ALA A 26 -2.19 8.06 2.53
N VAL A 27 -3.50 8.01 2.21
CA VAL A 27 -4.45 7.06 2.79
C VAL A 27 -4.05 5.62 2.47
N THR A 28 -3.63 5.32 1.23
CA THR A 28 -3.16 3.98 0.86
C THR A 28 -1.96 3.53 1.71
N PHE A 29 -0.99 4.41 1.97
CA PHE A 29 0.11 4.05 2.87
C PHE A 29 -0.33 3.81 4.32
N LEU A 30 -1.36 4.52 4.81
CA LEU A 30 -1.94 4.24 6.12
C LEU A 30 -2.64 2.87 6.15
N LEU A 31 -3.31 2.49 5.06
CA LEU A 31 -3.89 1.15 4.93
C LEU A 31 -2.83 0.06 4.94
N CYS A 32 -1.71 0.25 4.23
CA CYS A 32 -0.56 -0.67 4.28
C CYS A 32 0.00 -0.78 5.71
N ALA A 33 0.20 0.34 6.40
CA ALA A 33 0.67 0.31 7.80
C ALA A 33 -0.32 -0.40 8.73
N GLY A 34 -1.63 -0.23 8.51
CA GLY A 34 -2.67 -0.94 9.25
C GLY A 34 -2.65 -2.45 8.99
N ARG A 35 -2.38 -2.86 7.75
CA ARG A 35 -2.20 -4.26 7.36
C ARG A 35 -1.02 -4.90 8.09
N GLU A 36 0.14 -4.24 8.14
CA GLU A 36 1.34 -4.74 8.84
C GLU A 36 1.10 -4.94 10.34
N LEU A 37 0.31 -4.05 10.96
CA LEU A 37 -0.09 -4.21 12.36
C LEU A 37 -1.18 -5.28 12.54
N ASN A 38 -1.59 -5.94 11.46
CA ASN A 38 -2.72 -6.86 11.39
C ASN A 38 -3.95 -6.24 12.08
N TRP A 39 -4.17 -4.95 11.80
CA TRP A 39 -5.21 -4.09 12.39
C TRP A 39 -5.22 -4.06 13.92
N GLY A 40 -4.05 -4.17 14.55
CA GLY A 40 -3.86 -4.10 16.00
C GLY A 40 -3.88 -5.46 16.71
N ARG A 41 -3.98 -6.59 15.98
CA ARG A 41 -3.88 -7.94 16.57
C ARG A 41 -2.56 -8.18 17.29
N VAL A 42 -1.49 -7.52 16.82
CA VAL A 42 -0.14 -7.63 17.41
C VAL A 42 -0.11 -7.20 18.89
N PHE A 43 -1.06 -6.36 19.33
CA PHE A 43 -1.16 -5.92 20.73
C PHE A 43 -1.87 -6.91 21.66
N TYR A 44 -2.38 -8.04 21.15
CA TYR A 44 -3.09 -9.07 21.92
C TYR A 44 -2.42 -10.46 21.77
N PRO A 45 -1.20 -10.64 22.33
CA PRO A 45 -0.50 -11.93 22.28
C PRO A 45 -1.19 -12.97 23.18
N THR A 46 -1.29 -14.21 22.72
CA THR A 46 -2.02 -15.29 23.43
C THR A 46 -1.14 -16.11 24.40
N GLY A 47 0.05 -15.62 24.76
CA GLY A 47 0.98 -16.32 25.68
C GLY A 47 1.73 -17.50 25.07
N ASP A 48 1.33 -17.98 23.90
CA ASP A 48 2.03 -19.02 23.12
C ASP A 48 2.86 -18.39 21.99
N HIS A 49 4.03 -18.96 21.67
CA HIS A 49 4.92 -18.41 20.62
C HIS A 49 4.19 -18.33 19.27
N ASN A 50 4.23 -17.16 18.62
CA ASN A 50 3.60 -16.87 17.32
C ASN A 50 2.07 -17.04 17.21
N MET A 51 1.33 -17.24 18.31
CA MET A 51 -0.14 -17.35 18.24
C MET A 51 -0.83 -16.02 18.56
N PHE A 52 -1.40 -15.39 17.53
CA PHE A 52 -2.27 -14.22 17.66
C PHE A 52 -3.74 -14.62 17.70
N ILE A 53 -4.53 -13.95 18.54
CA ILE A 53 -5.97 -14.10 18.57
C ILE A 53 -6.54 -13.82 17.17
N SER A 54 -7.41 -14.71 16.69
CA SER A 54 -8.10 -14.53 15.41
C SER A 54 -8.90 -13.22 15.43
N MET A 55 -8.90 -12.50 14.31
CA MET A 55 -9.60 -11.23 14.16
C MET A 55 -11.08 -11.31 14.58
N LYS A 56 -11.74 -12.45 14.33
CA LYS A 56 -13.15 -12.68 14.69
C LYS A 56 -13.41 -12.75 16.19
N ASN A 57 -12.38 -13.06 16.98
CA ASN A 57 -12.48 -13.19 18.43
C ASN A 57 -12.19 -11.86 19.16
N LEU A 58 -11.77 -10.82 18.44
CA LEU A 58 -11.59 -9.48 18.98
C LEU A 58 -12.93 -8.74 18.99
N TRP A 59 -13.16 -7.99 20.07
CA TRP A 59 -14.38 -7.20 20.27
C TRP A 59 -14.66 -6.18 19.14
N TYR A 60 -13.60 -5.68 18.49
CA TYR A 60 -13.69 -4.76 17.35
C TYR A 60 -13.56 -5.44 15.97
N GLY A 61 -13.26 -6.74 15.94
CA GLY A 61 -13.03 -7.51 14.72
C GLY A 61 -14.11 -7.39 13.65
N PRO A 62 -15.41 -7.49 14.01
CA PRO A 62 -16.51 -7.34 13.05
C PRO A 62 -16.61 -5.96 12.39
N VAL A 63 -16.07 -4.92 13.02
CA VAL A 63 -16.16 -3.52 12.55
C VAL A 63 -15.01 -3.15 11.61
N VAL A 64 -13.86 -3.82 11.73
CA VAL A 64 -12.66 -3.50 10.96
C VAL A 64 -12.90 -3.67 9.47
N TYR A 65 -13.33 -4.86 9.01
CA TYR A 65 -13.50 -5.10 7.58
C TYR A 65 -14.52 -4.16 6.91
N PRO A 66 -15.73 -3.91 7.46
CA PRO A 66 -16.65 -2.91 6.91
C PRO A 66 -16.05 -1.50 6.80
N LEU A 67 -15.30 -1.08 7.82
CA LEU A 67 -14.66 0.23 7.85
C LEU A 67 -13.57 0.33 6.77
N LEU A 68 -12.78 -0.73 6.57
CA LEU A 68 -11.80 -0.80 5.49
C LEU A 68 -12.45 -0.73 4.12
N THR A 69 -13.53 -1.48 3.92
CA THR A 69 -14.31 -1.43 2.68
C THR A 69 -14.80 -0.01 2.41
N ALA A 70 -15.33 0.68 3.42
CA ALA A 70 -15.78 2.07 3.28
C ALA A 70 -14.62 3.01 2.89
N ILE A 71 -13.46 2.90 3.54
CA ILE A 71 -12.28 3.73 3.21
C ILE A 71 -11.82 3.48 1.77
N ILE A 72 -11.75 2.22 1.35
CA ILE A 72 -11.34 1.85 -0.02
C ILE A 72 -12.34 2.42 -1.03
N LEU A 73 -13.64 2.27 -0.80
CA LEU A 73 -14.68 2.80 -1.68
C LEU A 73 -14.61 4.34 -1.81
N VAL A 74 -14.43 5.05 -0.70
CA VAL A 74 -14.28 6.51 -0.70
C VAL A 74 -13.00 6.90 -1.46
N THR A 75 -11.90 6.18 -1.24
CA THR A 75 -10.63 6.44 -1.92
C THR A 75 -10.76 6.26 -3.44
N LEU A 76 -11.40 5.18 -3.88
CA LEU A 76 -11.69 4.91 -5.29
C LEU A 76 -12.61 5.97 -5.91
N TYR A 77 -13.65 6.37 -5.18
CA TYR A 77 -14.57 7.43 -5.62
C TYR A 77 -13.84 8.76 -5.85
N ILE A 78 -12.96 9.16 -4.93
CA ILE A 78 -12.17 10.41 -5.05
C ILE A 78 -11.18 10.30 -6.22
N LEU A 79 -10.52 9.17 -6.41
CA LEU A 79 -9.60 8.94 -7.54
C LEU A 79 -10.32 9.03 -8.89
N TRP A 80 -11.50 8.43 -8.99
CA TRP A 80 -12.34 8.51 -10.18
C TRP A 80 -12.79 9.95 -10.44
N ARG A 81 -13.30 10.64 -9.42
CA ARG A 81 -13.77 12.03 -9.53
C ARG A 81 -12.67 13.02 -9.90
N SER A 82 -11.42 12.73 -9.49
CA SER A 82 -10.24 13.56 -9.73
C SER A 82 -9.54 13.25 -11.07
N ASN A 83 -10.13 12.40 -11.92
CA ASN A 83 -9.58 12.02 -13.24
C ASN A 83 -8.14 11.50 -13.16
N LEU A 84 -7.90 10.51 -12.29
CA LEU A 84 -6.59 9.88 -12.13
C LEU A 84 -5.94 9.52 -13.47
N PHE A 85 -6.68 8.97 -14.43
CA PHE A 85 -6.13 8.59 -15.75
C PHE A 85 -5.58 9.78 -16.53
N SER A 86 -6.23 10.94 -16.47
CA SER A 86 -5.73 12.16 -17.11
C SER A 86 -4.47 12.68 -16.41
N TYR A 87 -4.40 12.55 -15.08
CA TYR A 87 -3.20 12.89 -14.30
C TYR A 87 -2.02 11.96 -14.64
N ILE A 88 -2.28 10.65 -14.68
CA ILE A 88 -1.32 9.61 -15.07
C ILE A 88 -0.77 9.86 -16.48
N LYS A 89 -1.60 10.20 -17.47
CA LYS A 89 -1.14 10.50 -18.83
C LYS A 89 -0.21 11.72 -18.91
N LYS A 90 -0.40 12.71 -18.04
CA LYS A 90 0.43 13.92 -17.98
C LYS A 90 1.73 13.70 -17.19
N THR A 91 1.74 12.74 -16.28
CA THR A 91 2.86 12.49 -15.37
C THR A 91 3.72 11.37 -15.93
N LYS A 92 5.04 11.54 -15.99
CA LYS A 92 5.93 10.42 -16.36
C LYS A 92 5.95 9.41 -15.22
N ILE A 93 5.24 8.31 -15.40
CA ILE A 93 5.23 7.21 -14.43
C ILE A 93 6.40 6.28 -14.70
N PRO A 94 7.13 5.82 -13.66
CA PRO A 94 8.13 4.79 -13.82
C PRO A 94 7.45 3.45 -14.16
N PHE A 95 7.38 3.13 -15.45
CA PHE A 95 6.71 1.94 -15.95
C PHE A 95 7.36 0.63 -15.47
N TRP A 96 8.69 0.60 -15.39
CA TRP A 96 9.44 -0.57 -14.90
C TRP A 96 9.15 -0.87 -13.43
N ASP A 97 9.07 0.16 -12.60
CA ASP A 97 8.77 -0.01 -11.17
C ASP A 97 7.33 -0.52 -10.96
N LEU A 98 6.39 -0.09 -11.80
CA LEU A 98 5.02 -0.63 -11.77
C LEU A 98 4.95 -2.10 -12.18
N ILE A 99 5.70 -2.51 -13.20
CA ILE A 99 5.79 -3.94 -13.58
C ILE A 99 6.38 -4.74 -12.43
N LEU A 100 7.50 -4.27 -11.86
CA LEU A 100 8.15 -4.96 -10.76
C LEU A 100 7.24 -5.07 -9.53
N PHE A 101 6.52 -4.00 -9.20
CA PHE A 101 5.50 -4.01 -8.15
C PHE A 101 4.42 -5.06 -8.41
N ALA A 102 3.89 -5.14 -9.64
CA ALA A 102 2.86 -6.12 -9.97
C ALA A 102 3.37 -7.57 -9.87
N VAL A 103 4.61 -7.82 -10.29
CA VAL A 103 5.25 -9.14 -10.17
C VAL A 103 5.44 -9.53 -8.70
N LEU A 104 5.94 -8.62 -7.87
CA LEU A 104 6.14 -8.88 -6.44
C LEU A 104 4.81 -9.08 -5.70
N TYR A 105 3.77 -8.33 -6.06
CA TYR A 105 2.44 -8.52 -5.49
C TYR A 105 1.88 -9.90 -5.81
N LEU A 106 2.05 -10.38 -7.06
CA LEU A 106 1.66 -11.73 -7.44
C LEU A 106 2.51 -12.80 -6.73
N ALA A 107 3.79 -12.53 -6.51
CA ALA A 107 4.68 -13.41 -5.77
C ALA A 107 4.28 -13.51 -4.28
N ALA A 108 3.92 -12.39 -3.64
CA ALA A 108 3.38 -12.36 -2.28
C ALA A 108 2.11 -13.21 -2.16
N ASN A 109 1.13 -12.97 -3.05
CA ASN A 109 -0.13 -13.72 -3.06
C ASN A 109 0.08 -15.22 -3.33
N TYR A 110 1.08 -15.59 -4.14
CA TYR A 110 1.42 -16.99 -4.35
C TYR A 110 2.08 -17.63 -3.12
N ALA A 111 2.97 -16.91 -2.44
CA ALA A 111 3.64 -17.36 -1.23
C ALA A 111 2.65 -17.63 -0.08
N GLU A 112 1.60 -16.81 0.04
CA GLU A 112 0.52 -17.00 1.03
C GLU A 112 -0.23 -18.34 0.82
N HIS A 113 -0.50 -18.70 -0.43
CA HIS A 113 -1.38 -19.84 -0.76
C HIS A 113 -0.63 -21.16 -0.96
N ARG A 114 0.68 -21.12 -1.21
CA ARG A 114 1.51 -22.33 -1.42
C ARG A 114 2.90 -22.15 -0.84
N PRO A 115 3.45 -23.17 -0.14
CA PRO A 115 4.86 -23.15 0.23
C PRO A 115 5.69 -23.12 -1.05
N MET A 116 6.43 -22.03 -1.25
CA MET A 116 7.35 -21.91 -2.38
C MET A 116 8.59 -22.76 -2.07
N ILE A 117 8.82 -23.76 -2.91
CA ILE A 117 10.03 -24.57 -2.86
C ILE A 117 11.07 -23.85 -3.71
N PHE A 118 12.06 -23.26 -3.06
CA PHE A 118 13.26 -22.76 -3.74
C PHE A 118 14.41 -23.70 -3.41
N TRP A 119 15.07 -24.23 -4.43
CA TRP A 119 16.33 -24.98 -4.28
C TRP A 119 16.25 -26.13 -3.24
N ASP A 120 15.17 -26.94 -3.29
CA ASP A 120 14.92 -28.06 -2.36
C ASP A 120 14.79 -27.66 -0.86
N GLN A 121 14.64 -26.36 -0.56
CA GLN A 121 14.40 -25.87 0.79
C GLN A 121 12.94 -25.41 0.94
N HIS A 122 12.31 -25.89 2.02
CA HIS A 122 10.99 -25.42 2.44
C HIS A 122 11.15 -24.08 3.15
N PHE A 123 10.76 -23.00 2.47
CA PHE A 123 10.62 -21.70 3.11
C PHE A 123 9.22 -21.58 3.74
N ASP A 124 9.17 -20.97 4.91
CA ASP A 124 7.90 -20.63 5.55
C ASP A 124 7.16 -19.62 4.67
N GLY A 125 5.95 -19.97 4.22
CA GLY A 125 5.17 -19.15 3.29
C GLY A 125 4.87 -17.76 3.86
N GLU A 126 4.65 -17.69 5.18
CA GLU A 126 4.35 -16.47 5.92
C GLU A 126 5.53 -15.48 5.88
N ILE A 127 6.75 -15.93 6.16
CA ILE A 127 7.95 -15.08 6.11
C ILE A 127 8.21 -14.56 4.69
N LEU A 128 7.96 -15.40 3.69
CA LEU A 128 8.19 -15.04 2.29
C LEU A 128 7.14 -14.05 1.78
N GLU A 129 5.88 -14.22 2.18
CA GLU A 129 4.81 -13.24 1.94
C GLU A 129 5.20 -11.88 2.54
N GLU A 130 5.56 -11.83 3.82
CA GLU A 130 5.99 -10.60 4.50
C GLU A 130 7.17 -9.93 3.78
N LEU A 131 8.14 -10.72 3.30
CA LEU A 131 9.27 -10.21 2.55
C LEU A 131 8.84 -9.57 1.23
N PHE A 132 8.00 -10.25 0.44
CA PHE A 132 7.52 -9.69 -0.83
C PHE A 132 6.64 -8.45 -0.62
N GLU A 133 5.86 -8.39 0.45
CA GLU A 133 5.08 -7.21 0.82
C GLU A 133 5.95 -6.04 1.22
N CYS A 134 7.00 -6.30 2.00
CA CYS A 134 8.00 -5.29 2.34
C CYS A 134 8.66 -4.69 1.09
N LEU A 135 9.03 -5.54 0.11
CA LEU A 135 9.56 -5.08 -1.18
C LEU A 135 8.53 -4.28 -1.99
N CYS A 136 7.27 -4.69 -2.00
CA CYS A 136 6.18 -3.94 -2.63
C CYS A 136 6.05 -2.55 -2.03
N TYR A 137 6.11 -2.41 -0.70
CA TYR A 137 6.03 -1.10 -0.06
C TYR A 137 7.22 -0.22 -0.37
N TRP A 138 8.44 -0.77 -0.43
CA TRP A 138 9.60 -0.01 -0.87
C TRP A 138 9.37 0.56 -2.26
N LEU A 139 9.00 -0.27 -3.24
CA LEU A 139 8.69 0.16 -4.60
C LEU A 139 7.60 1.23 -4.64
N LEU A 140 6.54 1.08 -3.85
CA LEU A 140 5.49 2.09 -3.74
C LEU A 140 6.04 3.43 -3.23
N THR A 141 6.97 3.43 -2.27
CA THR A 141 7.64 4.66 -1.82
C THR A 141 8.53 5.28 -2.91
N ASP A 142 9.18 4.46 -3.73
CA ASP A 142 10.05 4.97 -4.80
C ASP A 142 9.23 5.56 -5.96
N ILE A 143 8.16 4.88 -6.38
CA ILE A 143 7.20 5.38 -7.37
C ILE A 143 6.63 6.74 -6.93
N THR A 144 6.21 6.84 -5.67
CA THR A 144 5.64 8.10 -5.15
C THR A 144 6.68 9.21 -5.03
N ARG A 145 7.94 8.88 -4.73
CA ARG A 145 9.06 9.83 -4.74
C ARG A 145 9.38 10.32 -6.16
N ILE A 146 9.47 9.42 -7.14
CA ILE A 146 9.74 9.74 -8.55
C ILE A 146 8.62 10.64 -9.09
N MET A 147 7.36 10.26 -8.89
CA MET A 147 6.20 11.05 -9.31
C MET A 147 6.17 12.43 -8.63
N GLY A 148 6.52 12.49 -7.33
CA GLY A 148 6.58 13.73 -6.58
C GLY A 148 7.69 14.68 -7.08
N TYR A 149 8.84 14.13 -7.49
CA TYR A 149 9.95 14.89 -8.05
C TYR A 149 9.66 15.42 -9.46
N VAL A 150 9.08 14.58 -10.33
CA VAL A 150 8.64 14.98 -11.67
C VAL A 150 7.61 16.10 -11.61
N ASN A 151 6.65 16.00 -10.68
CA ASN A 151 5.64 17.03 -10.49
C ASN A 151 6.25 18.38 -10.07
N ARG A 152 7.35 18.38 -9.29
CA ARG A 152 8.05 19.60 -8.88
C ARG A 152 8.71 20.31 -10.07
N LYS A 153 9.39 19.56 -10.94
CA LYS A 153 10.04 20.12 -12.14
C LYS A 153 9.08 20.78 -13.13
N ASN A 154 7.82 20.34 -13.18
CA ASN A 154 6.81 20.95 -14.05
C ASN A 154 6.21 22.26 -13.50
N ILE A 155 6.53 22.65 -12.26
CA ILE A 155 6.03 23.88 -11.63
C ILE A 155 7.07 25.02 -11.72
N ASP A 156 8.35 24.68 -11.96
CA ASP A 156 9.46 25.64 -12.01
C ASP A 156 9.76 26.16 -13.44
N PHE A 157 8.78 26.14 -14.36
CA PHE A 157 8.88 26.70 -15.73
C PHE A 157 7.78 27.72 -16.01
#